data_AF-A0A197K780-F1
#
_entry.id   AF-A0A197K780-F1
#
_cell.length_a   1.000
_cell.length_b   1.000
_cell.length_c   1.000
_cell.angle_alpha   90.00
_cell.angle_beta   90.00
_cell.angle_gamma   90.00
#
_symmetry.space_group_name_H-M   'P 1'
#
loop_
_entity.id
_entity.type
_entity.pdbx_description
1 polymer ?
#
loop_
_entity_poly.entity_id
_entity_poly.type
_entity_poly.pdbx_seq_one_letter_code
_entity_poly.pdbx_strand_id
1 'polypeptide(L)'
;MESFPIDSLPTAGDIHMACFTAVKNAPDLKEKLQNQDKSLTFAIVESNLIMDVFQLLLAATKAAHDNETGKLATQTISSEIIYNLSPSKNIAESLKRFGITEDTTSLIAVKIGGNPDEIMEEMSRTVDGNLVSFSKLDQEKDMTKLRQYYKIDPKVTEDKEILNWIIGAIAMKNVQ
;
A
#
# COMPACT_ATOMS: atom_id res chain seq x y z
N MET A 1 -9.57 1.33 11.78
CA MET A 1 -9.29 2.01 10.51
C MET A 1 -8.95 3.46 10.83
N GLU A 2 -8.01 4.03 10.10
CA GLU A 2 -7.66 5.45 10.16
C GLU A 2 -7.98 6.07 8.80
N SER A 3 -8.46 7.32 8.81
CA SER A 3 -8.82 8.07 7.61
C SER A 3 -8.02 9.36 7.56
N PHE A 4 -7.49 9.69 6.39
CA PHE A 4 -6.63 10.85 6.18
C PHE A 4 -7.15 11.68 5.00
N PRO A 5 -7.45 12.97 5.18
CA PRO A 5 -7.90 13.81 4.08
C PRO A 5 -6.79 14.02 3.06
N ILE A 6 -7.16 14.12 1.78
CA ILE A 6 -6.25 14.56 0.71
C ILE A 6 -6.52 16.05 0.46
N ASP A 7 -5.92 16.93 1.26
CA ASP A 7 -6.16 18.39 1.20
C ASP A 7 -5.94 18.98 -0.21
N SER A 8 -5.01 18.39 -0.99
CA SER A 8 -4.73 18.83 -2.36
C SER A 8 -5.77 18.37 -3.39
N LEU A 9 -6.59 17.37 -3.08
CA LEU A 9 -7.59 16.75 -3.98
C LEU A 9 -8.91 16.48 -3.24
N PRO A 10 -9.67 17.53 -2.87
CA PRO A 10 -10.88 17.37 -2.05
C PRO A 10 -11.97 16.54 -2.75
N THR A 11 -11.94 16.44 -4.08
CA THR A 11 -12.88 15.62 -4.88
C THR A 11 -12.60 14.12 -4.82
N ALA A 12 -11.35 13.72 -4.53
CA ALA A 12 -10.97 12.31 -4.40
C ALA A 12 -11.46 11.67 -3.09
N GLY A 13 -11.76 12.50 -2.08
CA GLY A 13 -12.13 12.07 -0.73
C GLY A 13 -10.92 11.70 0.13
N ASP A 14 -11.17 10.91 1.18
CA ASP A 14 -10.15 10.55 2.17
C ASP A 14 -9.44 9.24 1.80
N ILE A 15 -8.22 9.07 2.31
CA ILE A 15 -7.49 7.80 2.27
C ILE A 15 -7.84 7.01 3.52
N HIS A 16 -8.47 5.86 3.36
CA HIS A 16 -8.86 4.95 4.43
C HIS A 16 -7.87 3.78 4.52
N MET A 17 -7.37 3.50 5.73
CA MET A 17 -6.39 2.44 6.00
C MET A 17 -6.84 1.52 7.13
N ALA A 18 -6.84 0.22 6.88
CA ALA A 18 -7.10 -0.82 7.87
C ALA A 18 -5.92 -1.81 7.93
N CYS A 19 -5.42 -2.06 9.13
CA CYS A 19 -4.27 -2.93 9.37
C CYS A 19 -4.76 -4.26 9.95
N PHE A 20 -4.30 -5.37 9.40
CA PHE A 20 -4.69 -6.71 9.82
C PHE A 20 -3.45 -7.54 10.18
N THR A 21 -3.56 -8.35 11.21
CA THR A 21 -2.56 -9.34 11.64
C THR A 21 -3.23 -10.70 11.80
N ALA A 22 -2.44 -11.77 11.91
CA ALA A 22 -2.94 -13.14 11.98
C ALA A 22 -3.95 -13.45 10.83
N VAL A 23 -3.63 -12.96 9.64
CA VAL A 23 -4.42 -13.18 8.41
C VAL A 23 -4.37 -14.65 8.04
N LYS A 24 -5.55 -15.24 7.74
CA LYS A 24 -5.70 -16.67 7.46
C LYS A 24 -6.08 -16.97 6.01
N ASN A 25 -6.61 -15.99 5.29
CA ASN A 25 -7.13 -16.16 3.94
C ASN A 25 -6.25 -15.46 2.88
N ALA A 26 -4.96 -15.26 3.15
CA ALA A 26 -4.04 -14.66 2.18
C ALA A 26 -3.97 -15.40 0.83
N PRO A 27 -4.01 -16.75 0.76
CA PRO A 27 -4.12 -17.46 -0.52
C PRO A 27 -5.37 -17.08 -1.32
N ASP A 28 -6.53 -17.04 -0.67
CA ASP A 28 -7.80 -16.67 -1.31
C ASP A 28 -7.77 -15.22 -1.82
N LEU A 29 -7.23 -14.30 -1.01
CA LEU A 29 -7.04 -12.90 -1.41
C LEU A 29 -6.09 -12.80 -2.60
N LYS A 30 -5.02 -13.59 -2.63
CA LYS A 30 -4.05 -13.61 -3.73
C LYS A 30 -4.68 -14.13 -5.02
N GLU A 31 -5.47 -15.19 -4.95
CA GLU A 31 -6.21 -15.75 -6.08
C GLU A 31 -7.18 -14.71 -6.66
N LYS A 32 -7.96 -14.04 -5.81
CA LYS A 32 -8.86 -12.96 -6.23
C LYS A 32 -8.12 -11.83 -6.96
N LEU A 33 -6.96 -11.40 -6.46
CA LEU A 33 -6.12 -10.40 -7.11
C LEU A 33 -5.60 -10.87 -8.48
N GLN A 34 -5.19 -12.14 -8.60
CA GLN A 34 -4.72 -12.71 -9.86
C GLN A 34 -5.86 -12.81 -10.90
N ASN A 35 -7.06 -13.15 -10.44
CA ASN A 35 -8.26 -13.24 -11.27
C ASN A 35 -8.90 -11.88 -11.57
N GLN A 36 -8.29 -10.77 -11.12
CA GLN A 36 -8.83 -9.41 -11.27
C GLN A 36 -10.27 -9.30 -10.76
N ASP A 37 -10.56 -9.94 -9.64
CA ASP A 37 -11.88 -9.96 -9.03
C ASP A 37 -12.29 -8.52 -8.65
N LYS A 38 -13.37 -8.06 -9.28
CA LYS A 38 -13.89 -6.69 -9.10
C LYS A 38 -14.50 -6.46 -7.72
N SER A 39 -14.71 -7.50 -6.93
CA SER A 39 -15.10 -7.37 -5.52
C SER A 39 -13.98 -6.82 -4.64
N LEU A 40 -12.71 -6.93 -5.07
CA LEU A 40 -11.59 -6.30 -4.38
C LEU A 40 -11.42 -4.86 -4.86
N THR A 41 -12.07 -3.93 -4.15
CA THR A 41 -12.06 -2.51 -4.54
C THR A 41 -11.01 -1.67 -3.82
N PHE A 42 -10.12 -2.30 -3.05
CA PHE A 42 -9.06 -1.66 -2.28
C PHE A 42 -7.70 -2.32 -2.52
N ALA A 43 -6.62 -1.58 -2.29
CA ALA A 43 -5.26 -2.10 -2.38
C ALA A 43 -4.95 -2.96 -1.15
N ILE A 44 -4.27 -4.09 -1.36
CA ILE A 44 -3.81 -4.98 -0.29
C ILE A 44 -2.28 -5.03 -0.32
N VAL A 45 -1.66 -4.46 0.70
CA VAL A 45 -0.23 -4.20 0.79
C VAL A 45 0.41 -5.09 1.84
N GLU A 46 1.59 -5.64 1.53
CA GLU A 46 2.41 -6.39 2.47
C GLU A 46 2.96 -5.45 3.56
N SER A 47 2.63 -5.71 4.82
CA SER A 47 2.85 -4.77 5.92
C SER A 47 4.32 -4.65 6.35
N ASN A 48 5.12 -5.70 6.16
CA ASN A 48 6.53 -5.71 6.53
C ASN A 48 7.42 -4.84 5.60
N LEU A 49 6.85 -4.34 4.50
CA LEU A 49 7.51 -3.42 3.55
C LEU A 49 7.08 -1.96 3.71
N ILE A 50 6.29 -1.65 4.74
CA ILE A 50 5.84 -0.29 5.04
C ILE A 50 6.47 0.16 6.35
N MET A 51 7.38 1.12 6.28
CA MET A 51 8.06 1.65 7.47
C MET A 51 7.19 2.63 8.24
N ASP A 52 6.42 3.46 7.52
CA ASP A 52 5.63 4.54 8.09
C ASP A 52 4.36 4.77 7.28
N VAL A 53 3.29 5.23 7.93
CA VAL A 53 2.01 5.55 7.27
C VAL A 53 2.19 6.60 6.17
N PHE A 54 3.12 7.54 6.35
CA PHE A 54 3.42 8.57 5.35
C PHE A 54 3.85 7.99 4.01
N GLN A 55 4.54 6.84 3.98
CA GLN A 55 4.90 6.13 2.76
C GLN A 55 3.67 5.73 1.95
N LEU A 56 2.62 5.24 2.62
CA LEU A 56 1.34 4.87 2.01
C LEU A 56 0.56 6.10 1.56
N LEU A 57 0.51 7.13 2.40
CA LEU A 57 -0.18 8.39 2.08
C LEU A 57 0.40 9.01 0.81
N LEU A 58 1.73 9.06 0.69
CA LEU A 58 2.39 9.58 -0.52
C LEU A 58 2.00 8.79 -1.77
N ALA A 59 2.04 7.46 -1.69
CA ALA A 59 1.69 6.59 -2.82
C ALA A 59 0.21 6.70 -3.20
N ALA A 60 -0.68 6.79 -2.22
CA ALA A 60 -2.11 6.92 -2.40
C ALA A 60 -2.52 8.30 -2.94
N THR A 61 -1.97 9.39 -2.42
CA THR A 61 -2.20 10.73 -2.96
C THR A 61 -1.74 10.83 -4.41
N LYS A 62 -0.59 10.23 -4.75
CA LYS A 62 -0.14 10.15 -6.15
C LYS A 62 -1.11 9.36 -7.03
N ALA A 63 -1.58 8.21 -6.55
CA ALA A 63 -2.58 7.40 -7.27
C ALA A 63 -3.90 8.16 -7.47
N ALA A 64 -4.37 8.91 -6.48
CA ALA A 64 -5.54 9.78 -6.60
C ALA A 64 -5.35 10.84 -7.69
N HIS A 65 -4.21 11.54 -7.68
CA HIS A 65 -3.87 12.54 -8.68
C HIS A 65 -3.82 11.94 -10.10
N ASP A 66 -3.15 10.80 -10.25
CA ASP A 66 -3.03 10.14 -11.55
C ASP A 66 -4.38 9.60 -12.04
N ASN A 67 -5.29 9.21 -11.13
CA ASN A 67 -6.65 8.85 -11.46
C ASN A 67 -7.47 10.05 -11.96
N GLU A 68 -7.48 11.17 -11.23
CA GLU A 68 -8.23 12.37 -11.62
C GLU A 68 -7.73 12.98 -12.93
N THR A 69 -6.43 12.87 -13.21
CA THR A 69 -5.82 13.39 -14.44
C THR A 69 -5.82 12.40 -15.61
N GLY A 70 -6.35 11.18 -15.42
CA GLY A 70 -6.40 10.14 -16.46
C GLY A 70 -5.02 9.59 -16.86
N LYS A 71 -4.06 9.59 -15.94
CA LYS A 71 -2.65 9.21 -16.14
C LYS A 71 -2.23 7.95 -15.39
N LEU A 72 -3.18 7.14 -14.92
CA LEU A 72 -2.88 5.85 -14.30
C LEU A 72 -1.97 5.01 -15.21
N ALA A 73 -0.87 4.50 -14.66
CA ALA A 73 -0.03 3.52 -15.34
C ALA A 73 -0.66 2.12 -15.30
N THR A 74 -1.46 1.85 -14.27
CA THR A 74 -2.13 0.57 -14.02
C THR A 74 -3.63 0.63 -14.36
N GLN A 75 -4.32 -0.51 -14.25
CA GLN A 75 -5.74 -0.62 -14.62
C GLN A 75 -6.70 -0.04 -13.59
N THR A 76 -6.27 0.07 -12.31
CA THR A 76 -7.13 0.50 -11.21
C THR A 76 -6.36 1.41 -10.26
N ILE A 77 -7.06 2.30 -9.56
CA ILE A 77 -6.44 3.11 -8.52
C ILE A 77 -5.79 2.26 -7.42
N SER A 78 -6.39 1.11 -7.07
CA SER A 78 -5.85 0.16 -6.08
C SER A 78 -4.49 -0.42 -6.49
N SER A 79 -4.36 -0.85 -7.75
CA SER A 79 -3.06 -1.29 -8.28
C SER A 79 -2.06 -0.14 -8.44
N GLU A 80 -2.54 1.08 -8.68
CA GLU A 80 -1.70 2.27 -8.79
C GLU A 80 -1.04 2.63 -7.46
N ILE A 81 -1.76 2.49 -6.34
CA ILE A 81 -1.20 2.68 -4.99
C ILE A 81 0.01 1.76 -4.78
N ILE A 82 -0.15 0.47 -5.06
CA ILE A 82 0.92 -0.53 -4.91
C ILE A 82 2.06 -0.26 -5.88
N TYR A 83 1.73 0.11 -7.13
CA TYR A 83 2.73 0.53 -8.10
C TYR A 83 3.54 1.71 -7.58
N ASN A 84 2.91 2.76 -7.05
CA ASN A 84 3.57 3.96 -6.57
C ASN A 84 4.48 3.73 -5.36
N LEU A 85 4.25 2.70 -4.54
CA LEU A 85 5.19 2.32 -3.48
C LEU A 85 6.55 1.89 -4.02
N SER A 86 6.58 1.24 -5.18
CA SER A 86 7.80 0.71 -5.78
C SER A 86 8.56 1.78 -6.57
N PRO A 87 9.90 1.87 -6.45
CA PRO A 87 10.70 2.72 -7.34
C PRO A 87 10.81 2.17 -8.76
N SER A 88 10.42 0.90 -9.00
CA SER A 88 10.47 0.28 -10.33
C SER A 88 9.34 0.78 -11.23
N LYS A 89 9.65 1.09 -12.50
CA LYS A 89 8.65 1.37 -13.54
C LYS A 89 7.97 0.09 -14.05
N ASN A 90 8.38 -1.11 -13.59
CA ASN A 90 7.73 -2.37 -13.93
C ASN A 90 6.52 -2.62 -13.01
N ILE A 91 5.32 -2.61 -13.59
CA ILE A 91 4.06 -2.79 -12.87
C ILE A 91 3.99 -4.16 -12.20
N ALA A 92 4.22 -5.24 -12.95
CA ALA A 92 4.12 -6.61 -12.44
C ALA A 92 5.11 -6.86 -11.29
N GLU A 93 6.34 -6.34 -11.42
CA GLU A 93 7.33 -6.40 -10.35
C GLU A 93 6.89 -5.61 -9.12
N SER A 94 6.32 -4.43 -9.30
CA SER A 94 5.84 -3.58 -8.19
C SER A 94 4.72 -4.27 -7.40
N LEU A 95 3.75 -4.84 -8.11
CA LEU A 95 2.65 -5.62 -7.51
C LEU A 95 3.17 -6.89 -6.81
N LYS A 96 4.18 -7.55 -7.37
CA LYS A 96 4.81 -8.72 -6.75
C LYS A 96 5.58 -8.36 -5.49
N ARG A 97 6.27 -7.21 -5.47
CA ARG A 97 7.12 -6.78 -4.36
C ARG A 97 6.29 -6.27 -3.19
N PHE A 98 5.34 -5.36 -3.43
CA PHE A 98 4.61 -4.66 -2.37
C PHE A 98 3.19 -5.17 -2.12
N GLY A 99 2.66 -6.01 -3.02
CA GLY A 99 1.43 -6.75 -2.75
C GLY A 99 1.67 -8.00 -1.91
N ILE A 100 0.59 -8.63 -1.48
CA ILE A 100 0.64 -9.83 -0.63
C ILE A 100 1.12 -11.09 -1.37
N THR A 101 1.54 -12.07 -0.59
CA THR A 101 1.84 -13.45 -0.99
C THR A 101 0.85 -14.42 -0.32
N GLU A 102 0.92 -15.70 -0.68
CA GLU A 102 0.08 -16.74 -0.04
C GLU A 102 0.42 -16.92 1.45
N ASP A 103 1.64 -16.58 1.85
CA ASP A 103 2.14 -16.70 3.23
C ASP A 103 1.95 -15.42 4.06
N THR A 104 1.30 -14.39 3.51
CA THR A 104 1.15 -13.10 4.21
C THR A 104 0.27 -13.26 5.46
N THR A 105 0.83 -12.96 6.62
CA THR A 105 0.13 -13.00 7.92
C THR A 105 -0.28 -11.63 8.43
N SER A 106 0.30 -10.56 7.89
CA SER A 106 0.03 -9.18 8.28
C SER A 106 -0.04 -8.28 7.04
N LEU A 107 -1.12 -7.53 6.86
CA LEU A 107 -1.34 -6.71 5.67
C LEU A 107 -1.99 -5.36 6.00
N ILE A 108 -1.93 -4.45 5.04
CA ILE A 108 -2.59 -3.14 5.10
C ILE A 108 -3.54 -3.02 3.91
N ALA A 109 -4.82 -2.81 4.20
CA ALA A 109 -5.83 -2.48 3.20
C ALA A 109 -5.92 -0.96 3.06
N VAL A 110 -5.88 -0.45 1.82
CA VAL A 110 -5.92 1.00 1.51
C VAL A 110 -6.97 1.29 0.45
N LYS A 111 -7.87 2.24 0.72
CA LYS A 111 -8.90 2.71 -0.22
C LYS A 111 -8.95 4.23 -0.24
N ILE A 112 -9.31 4.80 -1.38
CA ILE A 112 -9.44 6.25 -1.58
C ILE A 112 -10.90 6.58 -1.86
N GLY A 113 -11.44 7.54 -1.11
CA GLY A 113 -12.83 7.99 -1.19
C GLY A 113 -13.84 6.95 -0.71
N GLY A 114 -15.12 7.31 -0.79
CA GLY A 114 -16.24 6.49 -0.33
C GLY A 114 -16.63 6.75 1.13
N ASN A 115 -17.63 6.00 1.62
CA ASN A 115 -18.09 6.13 3.00
C ASN A 115 -17.19 5.30 3.93
N PRO A 116 -16.66 5.88 5.03
CA PRO A 116 -15.72 5.18 5.91
C PRO A 116 -16.32 3.92 6.58
N ASP A 117 -17.60 3.94 6.96
CA ASP A 117 -18.24 2.81 7.62
C ASP A 117 -18.44 1.64 6.65
N GLU A 118 -18.88 1.93 5.42
CA GLU A 118 -19.03 0.92 4.35
C GLU A 118 -17.68 0.29 3.98
N ILE A 119 -16.63 1.10 3.89
CA ILE A 119 -15.27 0.65 3.56
C ILE A 119 -14.71 -0.23 4.67
N MET A 120 -14.87 0.19 5.93
CA MET A 120 -14.44 -0.59 7.07
C MET A 120 -15.15 -1.94 7.12
N GLU A 121 -16.46 -1.97 6.84
CA GLU A 121 -17.25 -3.19 6.76
C GLU A 121 -16.79 -4.09 5.60
N GLU A 122 -16.56 -3.53 4.42
CA GLU A 122 -16.04 -4.24 3.24
C GLU A 122 -14.69 -4.90 3.53
N MET A 123 -13.73 -4.14 4.07
CA MET A 123 -12.40 -4.64 4.43
C MET A 123 -12.47 -5.75 5.47
N SER A 124 -13.29 -5.57 6.52
CA SER A 124 -13.43 -6.54 7.61
C SER A 124 -14.15 -7.83 7.20
N ARG A 125 -15.07 -7.76 6.23
CA ARG A 125 -15.72 -8.94 5.64
C ARG A 125 -14.78 -9.70 4.70
N THR A 126 -13.84 -9.00 4.07
CA THR A 126 -12.97 -9.56 3.04
C THR A 126 -11.71 -10.21 3.64
N VAL A 127 -11.14 -9.62 4.68
CA VAL A 127 -9.89 -10.08 5.30
C VAL A 127 -10.20 -10.86 6.58
N ASP A 128 -9.89 -12.17 6.60
CA ASP A 128 -9.97 -12.99 7.82
C ASP A 128 -8.69 -12.80 8.63
N GLY A 129 -8.72 -11.83 9.55
CA GLY A 129 -7.61 -11.50 10.45
C GLY A 129 -8.05 -10.56 11.57
N ASN A 130 -7.10 -10.20 12.43
CA ASN A 130 -7.33 -9.30 13.56
C ASN A 130 -7.02 -7.85 13.15
N LEU A 131 -8.03 -6.99 13.24
CA LEU A 131 -7.84 -5.55 13.05
C LEU A 131 -6.98 -4.95 14.17
N VAL A 132 -5.94 -4.22 13.79
CA VAL A 132 -5.02 -3.56 14.72
C VAL A 132 -4.76 -2.10 14.31
N SER A 133 -4.12 -1.32 15.18
CA SER A 133 -3.55 -0.03 14.81
C SER A 133 -2.26 -0.23 14.03
N PHE A 134 -1.84 0.77 13.24
CA PHE A 134 -0.58 0.68 12.49
C PHE A 134 0.63 0.40 13.40
N SER A 135 0.67 1.00 14.60
CA SER A 135 1.70 0.77 15.64
C SER A 135 1.77 -0.67 16.17
N LYS A 136 0.75 -1.48 15.91
CA LYS A 136 0.63 -2.89 16.32
C LYS A 136 0.78 -3.87 15.16
N LEU A 137 0.99 -3.39 13.93
CA LEU A 137 1.45 -4.26 12.85
C LEU A 137 2.78 -4.89 13.26
N ASP A 138 3.02 -6.11 12.75
CA ASP A 138 4.23 -6.86 13.04
C ASP A 138 5.46 -5.95 12.93
N GLN A 139 6.22 -5.87 14.03
CA GLN A 139 7.28 -4.87 14.17
C GLN A 139 8.52 -5.24 13.35
N GLU A 140 8.60 -6.48 12.89
CA GLU A 140 9.70 -6.94 12.04
C GLU A 140 9.49 -6.48 10.59
N LYS A 141 10.01 -5.30 10.27
CA LYS A 141 10.15 -4.85 8.89
C LYS A 141 11.20 -5.69 8.18
N ASP A 142 10.92 -6.09 6.94
CA ASP A 142 11.87 -6.82 6.12
C ASP A 142 12.92 -5.85 5.56
N MET A 143 13.85 -5.45 6.43
CA MET A 143 14.90 -4.48 6.10
C MET A 143 15.81 -4.97 4.97
N THR A 144 15.97 -6.29 4.81
CA THR A 144 16.71 -6.88 3.70
C THR A 144 16.02 -6.56 2.37
N LYS A 145 14.71 -6.84 2.26
CA LYS A 145 13.94 -6.49 1.05
C LYS A 145 13.85 -4.99 0.84
N LEU A 146 13.59 -4.20 1.89
CA LEU A 146 13.51 -2.73 1.77
C LEU A 146 14.80 -2.14 1.21
N ARG A 147 15.96 -2.52 1.76
CA ARG A 147 17.26 -2.09 1.24
C ARG A 147 17.48 -2.52 -0.20
N GLN A 148 17.13 -3.75 -0.54
CA GLN A 148 17.24 -4.27 -1.90
C GLN A 148 16.33 -3.52 -2.89
N TYR A 149 15.07 -3.29 -2.52
CA TYR A 149 14.05 -2.73 -3.41
C TYR A 149 14.27 -1.24 -3.67
N TYR A 150 14.65 -0.49 -2.63
CA TYR A 150 14.94 0.94 -2.72
C TYR A 150 16.41 1.27 -2.97
N LYS A 151 17.27 0.25 -3.11
CA LYS A 151 18.72 0.38 -3.34
C LYS A 151 19.37 1.33 -2.31
N ILE A 152 19.02 1.12 -1.05
CA ILE A 152 19.47 1.96 0.07
C ILE A 152 20.94 1.66 0.34
N ASP A 153 21.77 2.70 0.44
CA ASP A 153 23.19 2.54 0.75
C ASP A 153 23.35 1.77 2.09
N PRO A 154 24.16 0.70 2.15
CA PRO A 154 24.42 -0.04 3.38
C PRO A 154 24.91 0.82 4.55
N LYS A 155 25.51 1.98 4.27
CA LYS A 155 25.98 2.94 5.28
C LYS A 155 24.85 3.72 5.95
N VAL A 156 23.68 3.82 5.30
CA VAL A 156 22.50 4.47 5.88
C VAL A 156 21.86 3.50 6.87
N THR A 157 21.99 3.77 8.15
CA THR A 157 21.53 2.88 9.24
C THR A 157 20.40 3.45 10.08
N GLU A 158 20.21 4.77 10.08
CA GLU A 158 19.15 5.40 10.86
C GLU A 158 17.79 5.26 10.18
N ASP A 159 16.78 4.78 10.91
CA ASP A 159 15.44 4.53 10.38
C ASP A 159 14.84 5.76 9.69
N LYS A 160 15.09 6.96 10.23
CA LYS A 160 14.64 8.22 9.65
C LYS A 160 15.29 8.49 8.29
N GLU A 161 16.57 8.21 8.13
CA GLU A 161 17.27 8.38 6.85
C GLU A 161 16.82 7.33 5.83
N ILE A 162 16.60 6.09 6.27
CA ILE A 162 16.03 5.02 5.44
C ILE A 162 14.63 5.43 4.95
N LEU A 163 13.77 5.94 5.83
CA LEU A 163 12.45 6.43 5.47
C LEU A 163 12.53 7.60 4.47
N ASN A 164 13.43 8.56 4.68
CA ASN A 164 13.65 9.65 3.73
C ASN A 164 14.10 9.13 2.35
N TRP A 165 14.93 8.08 2.32
CA TRP A 165 15.35 7.42 1.08
C TRP A 165 14.17 6.79 0.34
N ILE A 166 13.30 6.08 1.07
CA ILE A 166 12.07 5.47 0.56
C ILE A 166 11.13 6.55 -0.02
N ILE A 167 10.87 7.60 0.76
CA ILE A 167 10.02 8.73 0.35
C ILE A 167 10.58 9.39 -0.91
N GLY A 168 11.88 9.66 -0.94
CA GLY A 168 12.55 10.26 -2.10
C GLY A 168 12.40 9.38 -3.35
N ALA A 169 12.56 8.06 -3.20
CA ALA A 169 12.43 7.12 -4.31
C ALA A 169 10.99 7.06 -4.87
N ILE A 170 9.97 7.11 -4.01
CA ILE A 170 8.56 7.18 -4.41
C ILE A 170 8.27 8.50 -5.14
N ALA A 171 8.71 9.61 -4.57
CA ALA A 171 8.48 10.95 -5.10
C ALA A 171 9.12 11.14 -6.49
N MET A 172 10.35 10.65 -6.67
CA MET A 172 11.11 10.76 -7.92
C MET A 172 10.63 9.79 -9.01
N LYS A 173 9.76 8.84 -8.68
CA LYS A 173 9.21 7.91 -9.67
C LYS A 173 8.48 8.68 -10.77
N ASN A 174 8.88 8.46 -12.02
CA ASN A 174 8.35 9.14 -13.22
C ASN A 174 8.75 10.63 -13.37
N VAL A 175 9.73 11.13 -12.59
CA VAL A 175 10.30 12.49 -12.72
C VAL A 175 11.54 12.52 -13.64
N GLN A 176 11.76 11.48 -14.43
CA GLN A 176 12.84 11.36 -15.43
C GLN A 176 12.34 10.67 -16.69
#